data_AF-A0A165K047-F1
#
_entry.id   AF-A0A165K047-F1
#
_cell.length_a   1.000
_cell.length_b   1.000
_cell.length_c   1.000
_cell.angle_alpha   90.00
_cell.angle_beta   90.00
_cell.angle_gamma   90.00
#
_symmetry.space_group_name_H-M   'P 1'
#
loop_
_entity.id
_entity.type
_entity.pdbx_description
1 polymer ?
#
loop_
_entity_poly.entity_id
_entity_poly.type
_entity_poly.pdbx_seq_one_letter_code
_entity_poly.pdbx_strand_id
1 'polypeptide(L)'
;MSSHATRGRLVIPCVRRGYAETPAVSSARRKPRRKSIELAQHLMEHGAPKIEGNIATLSEQELNGWIIRIRDETDIGIPPTKTQLTLAQRMVEQGAPNADQMREGMTWRELDTWIGEAENLGWKPPIHETDLKIKQRCGPATAAQLAYARDLASYAGLEVPYDPENAKRGEVANFIGRARAELIHQDKAVSGRAVPSGPWTKWQRTRLRDLGVKLPDGTSWGEAQEKLEELGVVKRSKKKGVGAAMSAKKENAKEGEEPELGEESAEMKLSEEVYSARSKGNAEGQLIDERAKSKAAIMDPDFEVVEDTPERKRERRVARKKELRARREARREARMGARSVEGRTKAEPSVGSAQGDDAGL
;
A
#
# COMPACT_ATOMS: atom_id res chain seq x y z
N MET A 1 -7.90 -45.68 59.92
CA MET A 1 -6.75 -46.30 59.24
C MET A 1 -7.04 -46.30 57.75
N SER A 2 -6.44 -45.38 56.98
CA SER A 2 -6.74 -45.18 55.56
C SER A 2 -5.47 -45.45 54.74
N SER A 3 -5.49 -46.52 53.95
CA SER A 3 -4.37 -46.95 53.11
C SER A 3 -4.42 -46.22 51.77
N HIS A 4 -3.41 -45.41 51.48
CA HIS A 4 -3.21 -44.82 50.15
C HIS A 4 -2.42 -45.79 49.27
N ALA A 5 -3.05 -46.25 48.19
CA ALA A 5 -2.43 -47.05 47.15
C ALA A 5 -1.61 -46.16 46.20
N THR A 6 -0.31 -46.39 46.14
CA THR A 6 0.65 -45.72 45.26
C THR A 6 0.53 -46.31 43.85
N ARG A 7 -0.08 -45.57 42.91
CA ARG A 7 -0.09 -45.93 41.48
C ARG A 7 1.24 -45.56 40.84
N GLY A 8 2.04 -46.57 40.47
CA GLY A 8 3.26 -46.42 39.69
C GLY A 8 3.00 -45.81 38.31
N ARG A 9 3.74 -44.76 37.98
CA ARG A 9 3.73 -44.14 36.64
C ARG A 9 4.59 -44.98 35.69
N LEU A 10 3.97 -45.47 34.62
CA LEU A 10 4.66 -46.02 33.45
C LEU A 10 5.43 -44.91 32.73
N VAL A 11 6.76 -45.04 32.70
CA VAL A 11 7.65 -44.18 31.92
C VAL A 11 7.61 -44.67 30.48
N ILE A 12 6.92 -43.93 29.61
CA ILE A 12 6.92 -44.19 28.15
C ILE A 12 8.15 -43.49 27.57
N PRO A 13 9.13 -44.22 27.00
CA PRO A 13 10.30 -43.60 26.37
C PRO A 13 9.86 -42.81 25.12
N CYS A 14 9.98 -41.49 25.16
CA CYS A 14 9.81 -40.63 23.99
C CYS A 14 10.97 -40.88 23.01
N VAL A 15 10.73 -41.71 22.01
CA VAL A 15 11.61 -41.83 20.82
C VAL A 15 11.61 -40.48 20.10
N ARG A 16 12.72 -39.73 20.20
CA ARG A 16 12.96 -38.52 19.42
C ARG A 16 13.08 -38.91 17.95
N ARG A 17 11.97 -38.77 17.21
CA ARG A 17 11.97 -38.85 15.75
C ARG A 17 12.69 -37.60 15.22
N GLY A 18 13.91 -37.78 14.73
CA GLY A 18 14.69 -36.70 14.12
C GLY A 18 13.89 -36.06 12.99
N TYR A 19 13.52 -34.79 13.18
CA TYR A 19 13.03 -33.96 12.08
C TYR A 19 14.24 -33.72 11.18
N ALA A 20 14.27 -34.39 10.03
CA ALA A 20 15.17 -33.99 8.95
C ALA A 20 14.85 -32.53 8.63
N GLU A 21 15.82 -31.65 8.85
CA GLU A 21 15.80 -30.28 8.37
C GLU A 21 15.44 -30.33 6.89
N THR A 22 14.23 -29.89 6.56
CA THR A 22 13.88 -29.70 5.17
C THR A 22 14.82 -28.60 4.69
N PRO A 23 15.74 -28.88 3.74
CA PRO A 23 16.68 -27.87 3.27
C PRO A 23 15.83 -26.69 2.84
N ALA A 24 16.03 -25.54 3.50
CA ALA A 24 15.35 -24.30 3.17
C ALA A 24 15.42 -24.20 1.66
N VAL A 25 14.25 -24.31 0.99
CA VAL A 25 14.16 -24.29 -0.46
C VAL A 25 14.95 -23.09 -0.88
N SER A 26 16.16 -23.35 -1.40
CA SER A 26 17.11 -22.32 -1.74
C SER A 26 16.30 -21.39 -2.63
N SER A 27 16.28 -20.11 -2.28
CA SER A 27 15.62 -19.09 -3.07
C SER A 27 16.31 -19.10 -4.43
N ALA A 28 15.91 -20.03 -5.29
CA ALA A 28 16.57 -20.37 -6.53
C ALA A 28 16.69 -19.06 -7.27
N ARG A 29 17.95 -18.67 -7.55
CA ARG A 29 18.34 -17.34 -8.00
C ARG A 29 17.31 -16.83 -9.00
N ARG A 30 16.39 -15.98 -8.52
CA ARG A 30 15.33 -15.47 -9.37
C ARG A 30 15.98 -14.56 -10.39
N LYS A 31 15.70 -14.81 -11.66
CA LYS A 31 16.16 -13.94 -12.73
C LYS A 31 15.64 -12.52 -12.48
N PRO A 32 16.49 -11.50 -12.63
CA PRO A 32 16.10 -10.11 -12.40
C PRO A 32 14.97 -9.72 -13.36
N ARG A 33 14.06 -8.88 -12.87
CA ARG A 33 12.97 -8.37 -13.72
C ARG A 33 13.55 -7.40 -14.74
N ARG A 34 12.98 -7.42 -15.95
CA ARG A 34 13.33 -6.50 -17.03
C ARG A 34 13.38 -5.03 -16.57
N LYS A 35 12.42 -4.60 -15.74
CA LYS A 35 12.40 -3.22 -15.18
C LYS A 35 13.61 -2.89 -14.31
N SER A 36 14.09 -3.85 -13.50
CA SER A 36 15.28 -3.64 -12.67
C SER A 36 16.55 -3.57 -13.54
N ILE A 37 16.61 -4.36 -14.61
CA ILE A 37 17.72 -4.33 -15.59
C ILE A 37 17.75 -2.98 -16.30
N GLU A 38 16.61 -2.53 -16.84
CA GLU A 38 16.48 -1.23 -17.52
C GLU A 38 16.85 -0.08 -16.59
N LEU A 39 16.42 -0.13 -15.32
CA LEU A 39 16.79 0.87 -14.31
C LEU A 39 18.30 0.86 -14.03
N ALA A 40 18.90 -0.32 -13.87
CA ALA A 40 20.33 -0.42 -13.62
C ALA A 40 21.17 0.10 -14.81
N GLN A 41 20.75 -0.20 -16.04
CA GLN A 41 21.39 0.33 -17.25
C GLN A 41 21.29 1.84 -17.31
N HIS A 42 20.11 2.40 -17.07
CA HIS A 42 19.91 3.85 -17.01
C HIS A 42 20.79 4.50 -15.94
N LEU A 43 20.94 3.89 -14.77
CA LEU A 43 21.84 4.40 -13.73
C LEU A 43 23.30 4.43 -14.20
N MET A 44 23.78 3.37 -14.87
CA MET A 44 25.14 3.34 -15.42
C MET A 44 25.34 4.38 -16.54
N GLU A 45 24.34 4.59 -17.39
CA GLU A 45 24.37 5.64 -18.44
C GLU A 45 24.52 7.05 -17.84
N HIS A 46 23.99 7.26 -16.64
CA HIS A 46 24.12 8.51 -15.88
C HIS A 46 25.32 8.55 -14.92
N GLY A 47 26.31 7.70 -15.11
CA GLY A 47 27.58 7.75 -14.38
C GLY A 47 27.63 6.94 -13.09
N ALA A 48 26.63 6.08 -12.81
CA ALA A 48 26.77 5.11 -11.73
C ALA A 48 27.94 4.14 -12.03
N PRO A 49 28.65 3.66 -11.00
CA PRO A 49 29.75 2.73 -11.18
C PRO A 49 29.28 1.47 -11.92
N LYS A 50 30.10 0.92 -12.81
CA LYS A 50 29.72 -0.29 -13.54
C LYS A 50 29.53 -1.47 -12.58
N ILE A 51 28.49 -2.26 -12.80
CA ILE A 51 28.28 -3.49 -12.02
C ILE A 51 29.37 -4.50 -12.39
N GLU A 52 29.99 -5.11 -11.38
CA GLU A 52 30.93 -6.20 -11.60
C GLU A 52 30.19 -7.42 -12.16
N GLY A 53 30.45 -7.74 -13.43
CA GLY A 53 29.87 -8.88 -14.13
C GLY A 53 28.69 -8.54 -15.05
N ASN A 54 28.06 -9.56 -15.61
CA ASN A 54 26.95 -9.39 -16.54
C ASN A 54 25.63 -9.24 -15.76
N ILE A 55 24.90 -8.15 -16.01
CA ILE A 55 23.60 -7.85 -15.37
C ILE A 55 22.60 -9.02 -15.51
N ALA A 56 22.66 -9.76 -16.63
CA ALA A 56 21.80 -10.92 -16.87
C ALA A 56 22.11 -12.13 -15.97
N THR A 57 23.31 -12.18 -15.39
CA THR A 57 23.78 -13.28 -14.54
C THR A 57 23.55 -13.04 -13.05
N LEU A 58 23.30 -11.79 -12.65
CA LEU A 58 22.97 -11.41 -11.28
C LEU A 58 21.58 -11.94 -10.90
N SER A 59 21.40 -12.26 -9.63
CA SER A 59 20.07 -12.51 -9.07
C SER A 59 19.27 -11.22 -8.90
N GLU A 60 17.94 -11.32 -8.85
CA GLU A 60 17.04 -10.18 -8.59
C GLU A 60 17.40 -9.46 -7.28
N GLN A 61 17.89 -10.17 -6.26
CA GLN A 61 18.30 -9.60 -4.98
C GLN A 61 19.61 -8.81 -5.08
N GLU A 62 20.63 -9.36 -5.75
CA GLU A 62 21.91 -8.68 -5.97
C GLU A 62 21.71 -7.40 -6.77
N LEU A 63 20.93 -7.46 -7.85
CA LEU A 63 20.65 -6.30 -8.69
C LEU A 63 19.88 -5.21 -7.93
N ASN A 64 18.84 -5.58 -7.18
CA ASN A 64 18.08 -4.61 -6.40
C ASN A 64 18.92 -4.03 -5.25
N GLY A 65 19.77 -4.84 -4.61
CA GLY A 65 20.70 -4.37 -3.58
C GLY A 65 21.71 -3.37 -4.14
N TRP A 66 22.23 -3.63 -5.33
CA TRP A 66 23.11 -2.68 -6.03
C TRP A 66 22.37 -1.38 -6.38
N ILE A 67 21.15 -1.46 -6.94
CA ILE A 67 20.34 -0.27 -7.25
C ILE A 67 20.09 0.59 -6.00
N ILE A 68 19.74 -0.04 -4.87
CA ILE A 68 19.53 0.67 -3.60
C ILE A 68 20.84 1.33 -3.15
N ARG A 69 21.94 0.57 -3.15
CA ARG A 69 23.26 1.09 -2.77
C ARG A 69 23.66 2.32 -3.57
N ILE A 70 23.53 2.27 -4.91
CA ILE A 70 23.83 3.42 -5.76
C ILE A 70 22.94 4.61 -5.42
N ARG A 71 21.64 4.39 -5.24
CA ARG A 71 20.73 5.48 -4.85
C ARG A 71 21.10 6.14 -3.53
N ASP A 72 21.66 5.36 -2.59
CA ASP A 72 22.02 5.86 -1.27
C ASP A 72 23.42 6.50 -1.22
N GLU A 73 24.39 5.90 -1.91
CA GLU A 73 25.82 6.26 -1.82
C GLU A 73 26.24 7.32 -2.83
N THR A 74 25.59 7.37 -4.00
CA THR A 74 26.00 8.32 -5.04
C THR A 74 25.12 9.55 -5.05
N ASP A 75 25.71 10.70 -4.71
CA ASP A 75 25.21 12.05 -5.04
C ASP A 75 25.28 12.34 -6.55
N ILE A 76 25.15 11.30 -7.38
CA ILE A 76 24.97 11.50 -8.80
C ILE A 76 23.66 12.27 -8.94
N GLY A 77 23.71 13.39 -9.65
CA GLY A 77 22.56 14.18 -10.05
C GLY A 77 21.68 13.40 -11.03
N ILE A 78 21.18 12.24 -10.61
CA ILE A 78 20.34 11.35 -11.39
C ILE A 78 19.08 12.16 -11.67
N PRO A 79 18.71 12.35 -12.95
CA PRO A 79 17.48 13.05 -13.26
C PRO A 79 16.28 12.26 -12.70
N PRO A 80 15.23 12.96 -12.23
CA PRO A 80 14.06 12.33 -11.65
C PRO A 80 13.35 11.49 -12.71
N THR A 81 12.75 10.39 -12.26
CA THR A 81 12.02 9.54 -13.20
C THR A 81 10.79 10.26 -13.72
N LYS A 82 10.39 9.99 -14.98
CA LYS A 82 9.15 10.55 -15.56
C LYS A 82 7.93 10.34 -14.64
N THR A 83 7.88 9.20 -13.97
CA THR A 83 6.83 8.89 -12.99
C THR A 83 6.85 9.77 -11.75
N GLN A 84 8.02 10.10 -11.19
CA GLN A 84 8.11 11.03 -10.06
C GLN A 84 7.79 12.45 -10.49
N LEU A 85 8.27 12.90 -11.66
CA LEU A 85 7.91 14.21 -12.20
C LEU A 85 6.39 14.36 -12.38
N THR A 86 5.73 13.36 -12.97
CA THR A 86 4.26 13.37 -13.11
C THR A 86 3.54 13.34 -11.77
N LEU A 87 4.08 12.64 -10.77
CA LEU A 87 3.53 12.61 -9.42
C LEU A 87 3.68 13.98 -8.73
N ALA A 88 4.88 14.56 -8.77
CA ALA A 88 5.17 15.87 -8.17
C ALA A 88 4.35 16.99 -8.81
N GLN A 89 4.22 17.01 -10.14
CA GLN A 89 3.33 17.96 -10.84
C GLN A 89 1.89 17.85 -10.33
N ARG A 90 1.36 16.62 -10.22
CA ARG A 90 0.03 16.39 -9.67
C ARG A 90 -0.07 16.83 -8.21
N MET A 91 0.96 16.62 -7.40
CA MET A 91 1.02 17.07 -6.01
C MET A 91 0.90 18.59 -5.92
N VAL A 92 1.67 19.32 -6.74
CA VAL A 92 1.63 20.79 -6.83
C VAL A 92 0.25 21.27 -7.29
N GLU A 93 -0.32 20.69 -8.34
CA GLU A 93 -1.69 21.00 -8.80
C GLU A 93 -2.76 20.78 -7.71
N GLN A 94 -2.49 19.90 -6.76
CA GLN A 94 -3.39 19.55 -5.66
C GLN A 94 -3.11 20.34 -4.38
N GLY A 95 -2.22 21.33 -4.43
CA GLY A 95 -1.88 22.14 -3.26
C GLY A 95 -1.08 21.36 -2.21
N ALA A 96 -0.15 20.51 -2.65
CA ALA A 96 0.79 19.89 -1.72
C ALA A 96 1.53 20.96 -0.91
N PRO A 97 1.76 20.71 0.38
CA PRO A 97 2.57 21.61 1.20
C PRO A 97 3.98 21.70 0.59
N ASN A 98 4.60 22.88 0.71
CA ASN A 98 5.93 23.19 0.16
C ASN A 98 6.03 23.10 -1.38
N ALA A 99 4.93 23.30 -2.11
CA ALA A 99 4.93 23.34 -3.58
C ALA A 99 5.92 24.37 -4.17
N ASP A 100 6.18 25.45 -3.44
CA ASP A 100 7.16 26.50 -3.75
C ASP A 100 8.62 26.00 -3.76
N GLN A 101 8.92 24.91 -3.06
CA GLN A 101 10.25 24.30 -3.04
C GLN A 101 10.53 23.49 -4.31
N MET A 102 9.51 23.10 -5.08
CA MET A 102 9.69 22.37 -6.32
C MET A 102 10.36 23.27 -7.39
N ARG A 103 11.54 22.86 -7.86
CA ARG A 103 12.28 23.56 -8.92
C ARG A 103 12.54 22.66 -10.11
N GLU A 104 12.67 23.27 -11.29
CA GLU A 104 13.12 22.56 -12.48
C GLU A 104 14.58 22.09 -12.28
N GLY A 105 14.88 20.87 -12.71
CA GLY A 105 16.21 20.28 -12.55
C GLY A 105 16.52 19.66 -11.18
N MET A 106 15.53 19.54 -10.28
CA MET A 106 15.69 18.70 -9.08
C MET A 106 16.15 17.31 -9.45
N THR A 107 17.10 16.78 -8.68
CA THR A 107 17.56 15.40 -8.79
C THR A 107 16.48 14.42 -8.32
N TRP A 108 16.64 13.15 -8.67
CA TRP A 108 15.80 12.05 -8.20
C TRP A 108 15.64 12.05 -6.67
N ARG A 109 16.74 12.28 -5.94
CA ARG A 109 16.80 12.24 -4.47
C ARG A 109 16.11 13.44 -3.84
N GLU A 110 16.35 14.64 -4.37
CA GLU A 110 15.66 15.86 -3.91
C GLU A 110 14.16 15.74 -4.11
N LEU A 111 13.72 15.24 -5.28
CA LEU A 111 12.30 15.08 -5.56
C LEU A 111 11.66 13.99 -4.68
N ASP A 112 12.36 12.88 -4.43
CA ASP A 112 11.88 11.81 -3.54
C ASP A 112 11.76 12.30 -2.09
N THR A 113 12.74 13.08 -1.63
CA THR A 113 12.74 13.72 -0.30
C THR A 113 11.56 14.69 -0.18
N TRP A 114 11.37 15.55 -1.19
CA TRP A 114 10.25 16.49 -1.23
C TRP A 114 8.89 15.79 -1.21
N ILE A 115 8.72 14.69 -1.98
CA ILE A 115 7.50 13.87 -1.95
C ILE A 115 7.28 13.30 -0.53
N GLY A 116 8.33 12.75 0.09
CA GLY A 116 8.25 12.18 1.44
C GLY A 116 7.93 13.22 2.51
N GLU A 117 8.49 14.42 2.42
CA GLU A 117 8.17 15.56 3.30
C GLU A 117 6.72 16.00 3.14
N ALA A 118 6.24 16.13 1.90
CA ALA A 118 4.85 16.46 1.64
C ALA A 118 3.90 15.38 2.23
N GLU A 119 4.22 14.09 2.07
CA GLU A 119 3.47 13.00 2.67
C GLU A 119 3.45 13.06 4.21
N ASN A 120 4.60 13.36 4.83
CA ASN A 120 4.73 13.51 6.28
C ASN A 120 3.97 14.73 6.82
N LEU A 121 3.84 15.79 6.02
CA LEU A 121 3.03 16.97 6.30
C LEU A 121 1.53 16.72 6.06
N GLY A 122 1.14 15.47 5.82
CA GLY A 122 -0.25 15.06 5.73
C GLY A 122 -0.83 15.14 4.33
N TRP A 123 -0.02 15.44 3.30
CA TRP A 123 -0.45 15.20 1.93
C TRP A 123 -0.70 13.72 1.75
N LYS A 124 -1.95 13.38 1.43
CA LYS A 124 -2.30 12.01 1.06
C LYS A 124 -2.56 12.05 -0.43
N PRO A 125 -1.97 11.14 -1.22
CA PRO A 125 -2.38 11.01 -2.60
C PRO A 125 -3.89 10.85 -2.59
N PRO A 126 -4.64 11.64 -3.38
CA PRO A 126 -6.06 11.47 -3.45
C PRO A 126 -6.27 10.00 -3.73
N ILE A 127 -7.09 9.37 -2.89
CA ILE A 127 -7.51 8.00 -3.07
C ILE A 127 -8.42 8.03 -4.31
N HIS A 128 -7.84 8.26 -5.47
CA HIS A 128 -8.42 7.88 -6.72
C HIS A 128 -8.50 6.37 -6.56
N GLU A 129 -9.70 5.86 -6.29
CA GLU A 129 -10.00 4.44 -6.38
C GLU A 129 -9.69 4.02 -7.83
N THR A 130 -8.42 3.73 -8.10
CA THR A 130 -7.88 3.30 -9.40
C THR A 130 -8.07 1.81 -9.61
N ASP A 131 -9.05 1.20 -8.95
CA ASP A 131 -9.39 -0.19 -9.19
C ASP A 131 -10.23 -0.36 -10.46
N LEU A 132 -10.84 0.71 -10.96
CA LEU A 132 -11.43 0.72 -12.28
C LEU A 132 -10.31 0.75 -13.34
N LYS A 133 -10.11 -0.39 -14.00
CA LYS A 133 -9.25 -0.49 -15.19
C LYS A 133 -9.59 0.66 -16.14
N ILE A 134 -8.58 1.29 -16.77
CA ILE A 134 -8.75 2.42 -17.71
C ILE A 134 -9.93 2.20 -18.67
N LYS A 135 -10.05 0.98 -19.23
CA LYS A 135 -11.16 0.59 -20.13
C LYS A 135 -12.56 0.73 -19.50
N GLN A 136 -12.71 0.46 -18.21
CA GLN A 136 -13.99 0.58 -17.50
C GLN A 136 -14.35 2.02 -17.16
N ARG A 137 -13.36 2.94 -17.13
CA ARG A 137 -13.58 4.35 -16.82
C ARG A 137 -14.27 5.11 -17.97
N CYS A 138 -14.09 4.65 -19.21
CA CYS A 138 -14.67 5.28 -20.40
C CYS A 138 -16.12 4.88 -20.66
N GLY A 139 -16.63 3.82 -20.03
CA GLY A 139 -18.02 3.39 -20.21
C GLY A 139 -19.02 4.31 -19.48
N PRO A 140 -20.30 4.27 -19.87
CA PRO A 140 -21.34 5.03 -19.17
C PRO A 140 -21.45 4.59 -17.70
N ALA A 141 -21.69 5.56 -16.82
CA ALA A 141 -21.94 5.28 -15.41
C ALA A 141 -23.24 4.48 -15.25
N THR A 142 -23.29 3.57 -14.27
CA THR A 142 -24.55 2.87 -13.99
C THR A 142 -25.50 3.77 -13.20
N ALA A 143 -26.81 3.58 -13.33
CA ALA A 143 -27.81 4.32 -12.57
C ALA A 143 -27.54 4.29 -11.05
N ALA A 144 -27.09 3.15 -10.52
CA ALA A 144 -26.70 3.01 -9.12
C ALA A 144 -25.48 3.86 -8.73
N GLN A 145 -24.49 4.02 -9.62
CA GLN A 145 -23.33 4.89 -9.38
C GLN A 145 -23.75 6.37 -9.36
N LEU A 146 -24.64 6.75 -10.29
CA LEU A 146 -25.18 8.12 -10.36
C LEU A 146 -26.03 8.46 -9.14
N ALA A 147 -26.91 7.56 -8.70
CA ALA A 147 -27.70 7.73 -7.49
C ALA A 147 -26.80 7.88 -6.26
N TYR A 148 -25.85 6.96 -6.09
CA TYR A 148 -24.90 7.03 -4.97
C TYR A 148 -24.11 8.34 -4.96
N ALA A 149 -23.62 8.78 -6.12
CA ALA A 149 -22.87 10.03 -6.22
C ALA A 149 -23.72 11.25 -5.88
N ARG A 150 -24.99 11.30 -6.31
CA ARG A 150 -25.94 12.38 -5.97
C ARG A 150 -26.23 12.44 -4.48
N ASP A 151 -26.41 11.29 -3.83
CA ASP A 151 -26.66 11.25 -2.39
C ASP A 151 -25.43 11.70 -1.60
N LEU A 152 -24.23 11.29 -2.05
CA LEU A 152 -22.98 11.72 -1.44
C LEU A 152 -22.72 13.22 -1.65
N ALA A 153 -23.07 13.75 -2.83
CA ALA A 153 -23.05 15.18 -3.13
C ALA A 153 -23.95 15.96 -2.18
N SER A 154 -25.21 15.53 -2.06
CA SER A 154 -26.20 16.17 -1.18
C SER A 154 -25.76 16.16 0.28
N TYR A 155 -25.15 15.06 0.74
CA TYR A 155 -24.64 14.94 2.11
C TYR A 155 -23.38 15.78 2.36
N ALA A 156 -22.50 15.89 1.37
CA ALA A 156 -21.30 16.72 1.41
C ALA A 156 -21.58 18.22 1.20
N GLY A 157 -22.76 18.58 0.71
CA GLY A 157 -23.09 19.94 0.28
C GLY A 157 -22.40 20.35 -1.02
N LEU A 158 -22.16 19.40 -1.92
CA LEU A 158 -21.53 19.62 -3.22
C LEU A 158 -22.53 19.51 -4.36
N GLU A 159 -22.30 20.25 -5.44
CA GLU A 159 -23.02 20.08 -6.70
C GLU A 159 -22.35 19.03 -7.59
N VAL A 160 -23.17 18.31 -8.37
CA VAL A 160 -22.69 17.27 -9.28
C VAL A 160 -22.21 17.93 -10.58
N PRO A 161 -20.92 17.82 -10.95
CA PRO A 161 -20.32 18.59 -12.05
C PRO A 161 -20.50 17.97 -13.44
N TYR A 162 -21.28 16.89 -13.56
CA TYR A 162 -21.47 16.15 -14.80
C TYR A 162 -22.95 15.99 -15.14
N ASP A 163 -23.24 15.89 -16.44
CA ASP A 163 -24.56 15.56 -16.95
C ASP A 163 -24.87 14.08 -16.65
N PRO A 164 -25.92 13.77 -15.87
CA PRO A 164 -26.24 12.39 -15.50
C PRO A 164 -26.59 11.47 -16.67
N GLU A 165 -27.01 11.99 -17.81
CA GLU A 165 -27.36 11.17 -18.98
C GLU A 165 -26.11 10.70 -19.72
N ASN A 166 -25.04 11.50 -19.69
CA ASN A 166 -23.81 11.29 -20.46
C ASN A 166 -22.58 10.97 -19.59
N ALA A 167 -22.74 10.96 -18.27
CA ALA A 167 -21.65 10.80 -17.32
C ALA A 167 -20.89 9.48 -17.52
N LYS A 168 -19.57 9.58 -17.60
CA LYS A 168 -18.69 8.41 -17.67
C LYS A 168 -18.45 7.85 -16.28
N ARG A 169 -18.29 6.53 -16.19
CA ARG A 169 -17.98 5.85 -14.93
C ARG A 169 -16.74 6.42 -14.24
N GLY A 170 -15.73 6.84 -15.00
CA GLY A 170 -14.52 7.47 -14.47
C GLY A 170 -14.76 8.84 -13.83
N GLU A 171 -15.64 9.66 -14.41
CA GLU A 171 -16.01 10.98 -13.89
C GLU A 171 -16.79 10.85 -12.59
N VAL A 172 -17.80 9.97 -12.59
CA VAL A 172 -18.61 9.67 -11.40
C VAL A 172 -17.74 9.11 -10.27
N ALA A 173 -16.81 8.19 -10.57
CA ALA A 173 -15.88 7.65 -9.57
C ALA A 173 -14.94 8.72 -8.99
N ASN A 174 -14.42 9.63 -9.83
CA ASN A 174 -13.59 10.75 -9.36
C ASN A 174 -14.38 11.68 -8.44
N PHE A 175 -15.62 11.99 -8.80
CA PHE A 175 -16.49 12.84 -8.01
C PHE A 175 -16.88 12.20 -6.68
N ILE A 176 -17.21 10.89 -6.66
CA ILE A 176 -17.42 10.15 -5.40
C ILE A 176 -16.17 10.26 -4.51
N GLY A 177 -14.97 10.09 -5.06
CA GLY A 177 -13.72 10.27 -4.32
C GLY A 177 -13.58 11.67 -3.72
N ARG A 178 -13.86 12.72 -4.51
CA ARG A 178 -13.84 14.12 -4.06
C ARG A 178 -14.86 14.38 -2.95
N ALA A 179 -16.11 13.95 -3.14
CA ALA A 179 -17.17 14.16 -2.16
C ALA A 179 -16.89 13.42 -0.84
N ARG A 180 -16.24 12.24 -0.89
CA ARG A 180 -15.75 11.58 0.34
C ARG A 180 -14.63 12.36 1.03
N ALA A 181 -13.68 12.90 0.27
CA ALA A 181 -12.61 13.73 0.84
C ALA A 181 -13.19 14.99 1.52
N GLU A 182 -14.19 15.61 0.90
CA GLU A 182 -14.91 16.75 1.47
C GLU A 182 -15.61 16.38 2.79
N LEU A 183 -16.26 15.22 2.86
CA LEU A 183 -16.85 14.74 4.11
C LEU A 183 -15.80 14.57 5.22
N ILE A 184 -14.62 14.05 4.89
CA ILE A 184 -13.50 13.94 5.85
C ILE A 184 -13.07 15.33 6.33
N HIS A 185 -12.95 16.29 5.41
CA HIS A 185 -12.57 17.67 5.74
C HIS A 185 -13.59 18.35 6.66
N GLN A 186 -14.87 17.97 6.55
CA GLN A 186 -15.95 18.46 7.42
C GLN A 186 -16.10 17.65 8.73
N ASP A 187 -15.16 16.76 9.06
CA ASP A 187 -15.25 15.81 10.19
C ASP A 187 -16.53 14.94 10.19
N LYS A 188 -17.12 14.72 9.00
CA LYS A 188 -18.30 13.88 8.82
C LYS A 188 -17.92 12.44 8.50
N ALA A 189 -18.72 11.50 9.00
CA ALA A 189 -18.51 10.09 8.71
C ALA A 189 -18.76 9.78 7.22
N VAL A 190 -17.73 9.28 6.54
CA VAL A 190 -17.76 8.84 5.13
C VAL A 190 -18.56 7.55 4.93
N SER A 191 -18.74 6.79 6.00
CA SER A 191 -19.45 5.51 6.04
C SER A 191 -20.37 5.48 7.24
N GLY A 192 -21.59 4.98 7.08
CA GLY A 192 -22.57 4.93 8.16
C GLY A 192 -23.99 5.09 7.65
N ARG A 193 -24.95 5.09 8.59
CA ARG A 193 -26.37 5.32 8.32
C ARG A 193 -26.63 6.65 7.59
N ALA A 194 -25.74 7.62 7.76
CA ALA A 194 -25.83 8.93 7.14
C ALA A 194 -25.52 8.96 5.64
N VAL A 195 -24.87 7.91 5.09
CA VAL A 195 -24.64 7.76 3.65
C VAL A 195 -25.30 6.45 3.17
N PRO A 196 -26.65 6.42 3.10
CA PRO A 196 -27.40 5.17 3.00
C PRO A 196 -27.18 4.42 1.69
N SER A 197 -27.01 5.11 0.57
CA SER A 197 -27.14 4.53 -0.78
C SER A 197 -25.88 3.93 -1.41
N GLY A 198 -24.78 3.80 -0.65
CA GLY A 198 -23.58 3.15 -1.17
C GLY A 198 -23.84 1.73 -1.61
N PRO A 199 -23.18 1.21 -2.66
CA PRO A 199 -23.20 -0.23 -2.92
C PRO A 199 -22.52 -0.94 -1.73
N TRP A 200 -23.16 -1.98 -1.21
CA TRP A 200 -22.56 -2.85 -0.19
C TRP A 200 -21.14 -3.34 -0.58
N THR A 201 -20.25 -3.26 0.40
CA THR A 201 -18.84 -3.65 0.26
C THR A 201 -18.72 -5.15 -0.02
N LYS A 202 -17.63 -5.57 -0.67
CA LYS A 202 -17.36 -7.00 -0.92
C LYS A 202 -17.30 -7.80 0.38
N TRP A 203 -16.77 -7.20 1.45
CA TRP A 203 -16.72 -7.81 2.77
C TRP A 203 -18.12 -8.04 3.36
N GLN A 204 -19.02 -7.04 3.31
CA GLN A 204 -20.41 -7.19 3.77
C GLN A 204 -21.13 -8.31 3.01
N ARG A 205 -20.99 -8.35 1.67
CA ARG A 205 -21.54 -9.41 0.81
C ARG A 205 -21.07 -10.79 1.22
N THR A 206 -19.76 -10.96 1.38
CA THR A 206 -19.19 -12.25 1.80
C THR A 206 -19.67 -12.61 3.20
N ARG A 207 -19.68 -11.66 4.14
CA ARG A 207 -20.06 -11.91 5.52
C ARG A 207 -21.53 -12.30 5.67
N LEU A 208 -22.45 -11.59 5.02
CA LEU A 208 -23.87 -11.92 5.01
C LEU A 208 -24.13 -13.28 4.37
N ARG A 209 -23.43 -13.59 3.27
CA ARG A 209 -23.49 -14.92 2.64
C ARG A 209 -23.01 -16.03 3.57
N ASP A 210 -21.91 -15.82 4.30
CA ASP A 210 -21.39 -16.79 5.26
C ASP A 210 -22.35 -17.02 6.43
N LEU A 211 -23.19 -16.03 6.75
CA LEU A 211 -24.27 -16.13 7.75
C LEU A 211 -25.57 -16.70 7.18
N GLY A 212 -25.59 -17.11 5.90
CA GLY A 212 -26.77 -17.66 5.24
C GLY A 212 -27.83 -16.61 4.83
N VAL A 213 -27.54 -15.32 4.94
CA VAL A 213 -28.46 -14.25 4.57
C VAL A 213 -28.30 -13.92 3.09
N LYS A 214 -29.38 -14.08 2.33
CA LYS A 214 -29.48 -13.65 0.93
C LYS A 214 -30.19 -12.30 0.91
N LEU A 215 -29.47 -11.26 0.50
CA LEU A 215 -30.06 -9.93 0.25
C LEU A 215 -30.24 -9.74 -1.27
N PRO A 216 -31.28 -9.01 -1.70
CA PRO A 216 -31.51 -8.73 -3.11
C PRO A 216 -30.35 -7.93 -3.72
N ASP A 217 -30.10 -8.14 -5.01
CA ASP A 217 -29.16 -7.32 -5.76
C ASP A 217 -29.69 -5.88 -5.81
N GLY A 218 -28.89 -4.92 -5.32
CA GLY A 218 -29.29 -3.53 -5.15
C GLY A 218 -29.49 -3.09 -3.71
N THR A 219 -29.35 -4.01 -2.74
CA THR A 219 -29.33 -3.64 -1.32
C THR A 219 -28.24 -2.62 -1.04
N SER A 220 -28.63 -1.56 -0.36
CA SER A 220 -27.75 -0.45 -0.03
C SER A 220 -26.76 -0.83 1.09
N TRP A 221 -25.69 -0.05 1.22
CA TRP A 221 -24.67 -0.25 2.23
C TRP A 221 -25.28 -0.13 3.63
N GLY A 222 -26.18 0.83 3.82
CA GLY A 222 -26.88 1.05 5.09
C GLY A 222 -27.72 -0.16 5.49
N GLU A 223 -28.55 -0.67 4.59
CA GLU A 223 -29.38 -1.86 4.84
C GLU A 223 -28.53 -3.11 5.10
N ALA A 224 -27.45 -3.30 4.34
CA ALA A 224 -26.55 -4.43 4.53
C ALA A 224 -25.82 -4.37 5.90
N GLN A 225 -25.46 -3.16 6.33
CA GLN A 225 -24.83 -2.93 7.63
C GLN A 225 -25.82 -3.14 8.78
N GLU A 226 -27.04 -2.62 8.65
CA GLU A 226 -28.13 -2.84 9.61
C GLU A 226 -28.43 -4.33 9.79
N LYS A 227 -28.46 -5.09 8.69
CA LYS A 227 -28.59 -6.56 8.74
C LYS A 227 -27.43 -7.24 9.48
N LEU A 228 -26.20 -6.78 9.31
CA LEU A 228 -25.05 -7.32 10.05
C LEU A 228 -25.10 -6.96 11.55
N GLU A 229 -25.66 -5.81 11.89
CA GLU A 229 -25.90 -5.37 13.26
C GLU A 229 -27.04 -6.16 13.93
N GLU A 230 -28.15 -6.38 13.23
CA GLU A 230 -29.27 -7.24 13.66
C GLU A 230 -28.79 -8.67 13.99
N LEU A 231 -27.89 -9.21 13.18
CA LEU A 231 -27.28 -10.53 13.40
C LEU A 231 -26.24 -10.55 14.55
N GLY A 232 -26.01 -9.41 15.22
CA GLY A 232 -25.10 -9.30 16.36
C GLY A 232 -23.62 -9.42 16.01
N VAL A 233 -23.25 -9.38 14.71
CA VAL A 233 -21.86 -9.56 14.26
C VAL A 233 -21.00 -8.34 14.56
N VAL A 234 -21.61 -7.15 14.61
CA VAL A 234 -20.95 -5.89 14.93
C VAL A 234 -21.24 -5.47 16.38
N LYS A 235 -21.53 -6.42 17.28
CA LYS A 235 -21.38 -6.18 18.73
C LYS A 235 -19.89 -6.02 19.03
N ARG A 236 -19.33 -4.88 18.63
CA ARG A 236 -18.03 -4.43 19.10
C ARG A 236 -18.14 -4.38 20.60
N SER A 237 -17.32 -5.20 21.23
CA SER A 237 -16.82 -5.03 22.57
C SER A 237 -16.49 -3.55 22.79
N LYS A 238 -17.46 -2.77 23.29
CA LYS A 238 -17.17 -1.66 24.19
C LYS A 238 -16.55 -2.31 25.43
N LYS A 239 -15.31 -2.79 25.33
CA LYS A 239 -14.46 -2.84 26.52
C LYS A 239 -14.30 -1.37 26.87
N LYS A 240 -15.12 -0.92 27.83
CA LYS A 240 -14.84 0.25 28.65
C LYS A 240 -13.34 0.23 28.92
N GLY A 241 -12.62 1.20 28.37
CA GLY A 241 -11.33 1.57 28.91
C GLY A 241 -11.60 2.02 30.34
N VAL A 242 -11.51 1.08 31.28
CA VAL A 242 -11.32 1.37 32.69
C VAL A 242 -9.91 1.96 32.76
N GLY A 243 -9.84 3.27 32.64
CA GLY A 243 -8.62 4.06 32.61
C GLY A 243 -8.91 5.50 33.01
N ALA A 244 -9.83 5.66 33.96
CA ALA A 244 -10.08 6.92 34.67
C ALA A 244 -9.69 6.68 36.14
N ALA A 245 -8.40 6.84 36.45
CA ALA A 245 -7.89 7.07 37.81
C ALA A 245 -6.39 7.37 37.75
N MET A 246 -6.06 8.67 37.80
CA MET A 246 -4.84 9.34 38.31
C MET A 246 -4.85 10.72 37.64
N SER A 247 -5.50 11.76 38.17
CA SER A 247 -5.22 12.46 39.44
C SER A 247 -3.72 12.74 39.65
N ALA A 248 -3.24 13.85 39.08
CA ALA A 248 -2.17 14.63 39.68
C ALA A 248 -2.36 16.12 39.32
N LYS A 249 -3.12 16.77 40.20
CA LYS A 249 -3.05 18.17 40.62
C LYS A 249 -1.72 18.86 40.25
N LYS A 250 -1.74 19.88 39.40
CA LYS A 250 -0.74 20.94 39.40
C LYS A 250 -1.40 22.30 39.14
N GLU A 251 -1.91 22.81 40.23
CA GLU A 251 -2.12 24.23 40.51
C GLU A 251 -0.74 24.92 40.45
N ASN A 252 -0.60 25.94 39.61
CA ASN A 252 0.29 27.06 39.87
C ASN A 252 -0.08 28.25 38.97
N ALA A 253 -0.34 29.36 39.64
CA ALA A 253 -0.67 30.66 39.13
C ALA A 253 0.56 31.40 38.56
N LYS A 254 0.28 32.27 37.56
CA LYS A 254 0.88 33.57 37.24
C LYS A 254 0.26 33.98 35.89
N GLU A 255 -0.68 34.92 35.80
CA GLU A 255 -0.54 36.37 35.99
C GLU A 255 0.62 36.93 35.15
N GLY A 256 0.29 37.71 34.12
CA GLY A 256 1.27 38.46 33.33
C GLY A 256 0.84 38.70 31.88
N GLU A 257 0.17 39.84 31.67
CA GLU A 257 0.35 40.76 30.53
C GLU A 257 -0.14 40.37 29.12
N GLU A 258 -1.26 41.00 28.74
CA GLU A 258 -1.46 41.47 27.37
C GLU A 258 -0.34 42.43 26.95
N PRO A 259 0.02 42.43 25.65
CA PRO A 259 -0.03 43.72 24.98
C PRO A 259 -0.79 43.65 23.65
N GLU A 260 -1.66 44.64 23.58
CA GLU A 260 -2.24 45.30 22.42
C GLU A 260 -1.15 45.86 21.48
N LEU A 261 -1.55 46.10 20.21
CA LEU A 261 -0.92 46.94 19.18
C LEU A 261 0.08 46.30 18.21
N GLY A 262 -0.22 46.45 16.91
CA GLY A 262 0.75 46.32 15.84
C GLY A 262 0.17 46.01 14.46
N GLU A 263 -0.82 46.77 13.99
CA GLU A 263 -1.07 46.88 12.55
C GLU A 263 0.16 47.53 11.91
N GLU A 264 0.90 46.80 11.08
CA GLU A 264 1.87 47.42 10.18
C GLU A 264 1.73 46.86 8.76
N SER A 265 1.08 47.69 7.95
CA SER A 265 1.04 47.66 6.50
C SER A 265 2.46 47.65 5.91
N ALA A 266 2.72 46.72 5.00
CA ALA A 266 3.78 46.87 4.01
C ALA A 266 3.19 46.66 2.62
N GLU A 267 2.70 47.74 2.04
CA GLU A 267 2.58 47.90 0.60
C GLU A 267 3.97 47.74 -0.03
N MET A 268 4.20 46.66 -0.79
CA MET A 268 5.25 46.65 -1.80
C MET A 268 4.62 46.64 -3.19
N LYS A 269 4.54 47.85 -3.75
CA LYS A 269 4.49 48.13 -5.18
C LYS A 269 5.91 48.06 -5.75
N LEU A 270 5.97 47.93 -7.08
CA LEU A 270 7.13 47.96 -8.01
C LEU A 270 7.56 46.55 -8.46
N SER A 271 7.67 46.23 -9.75
CA SER A 271 7.57 47.06 -10.95
C SER A 271 7.29 46.17 -12.17
N GLU A 272 6.40 46.69 -12.99
CA GLU A 272 6.12 46.39 -14.39
C GLU A 272 7.37 46.59 -15.27
N GLU A 273 7.32 46.06 -16.51
CA GLU A 273 8.16 46.43 -17.67
C GLU A 273 9.62 45.87 -17.69
N VAL A 274 10.20 45.30 -18.76
CA VAL A 274 9.92 45.18 -20.21
C VAL A 274 10.76 44.01 -20.79
N TYR A 275 10.42 43.61 -22.02
CA TYR A 275 11.27 43.05 -23.10
C TYR A 275 11.14 41.55 -23.44
N SER A 276 10.08 41.27 -24.18
CA SER A 276 10.10 40.65 -25.52
C SER A 276 11.49 40.42 -26.13
N ALA A 277 11.84 39.15 -26.36
CA ALA A 277 12.76 38.74 -27.42
C ALA A 277 12.30 37.42 -28.05
N ARG A 278 11.58 37.61 -29.15
CA ARG A 278 11.25 36.64 -30.20
C ARG A 278 12.53 35.94 -30.71
N SER A 279 12.62 34.62 -30.56
CA SER A 279 13.53 33.80 -31.38
C SER A 279 12.76 32.71 -32.09
N LYS A 280 12.68 32.87 -33.41
CA LYS A 280 12.33 31.84 -34.39
C LYS A 280 13.59 31.00 -34.63
N GLY A 281 13.47 29.69 -34.76
CA GLY A 281 14.52 28.92 -35.43
C GLY A 281 14.54 27.42 -35.18
N ASN A 282 13.76 26.70 -35.99
CA ASN A 282 14.15 25.51 -36.74
C ASN A 282 14.64 24.21 -36.07
N ALA A 283 14.04 23.14 -36.62
CA ALA A 283 14.67 21.89 -37.03
C ALA A 283 15.04 20.89 -35.94
N GLU A 284 14.09 19.98 -35.64
CA GLU A 284 14.42 18.58 -35.35
C GLU A 284 13.23 17.68 -35.67
N GLY A 285 12.87 17.66 -36.95
CA GLY A 285 12.08 16.59 -37.56
C GLY A 285 13.00 15.82 -38.48
N GLN A 286 13.55 14.68 -38.02
CA GLN A 286 14.06 13.54 -38.79
C GLN A 286 15.00 12.68 -37.91
N LEU A 287 14.46 11.86 -36.99
CA LEU A 287 15.25 10.78 -36.36
C LEU A 287 14.40 9.71 -35.66
N ILE A 288 13.22 9.39 -36.19
CA ILE A 288 12.34 8.34 -35.63
C ILE A 288 12.21 7.11 -36.55
N ASP A 289 12.75 7.14 -37.78
CA ASP A 289 12.47 6.10 -38.77
C ASP A 289 13.47 4.91 -38.82
N GLU A 290 14.59 4.95 -38.07
CA GLU A 290 15.55 3.84 -38.07
C GLU A 290 15.36 2.82 -36.94
N ARG A 291 14.59 3.14 -35.88
CA ARG A 291 14.35 2.21 -34.76
C ARG A 291 13.28 1.15 -35.05
N ALA A 292 12.53 1.29 -36.14
CA ALA A 292 11.56 0.31 -36.60
C ALA A 292 12.19 -0.83 -37.42
N LYS A 293 13.36 -0.63 -38.04
CA LYS A 293 14.02 -1.65 -38.87
C LYS A 293 14.95 -2.60 -38.08
N SER A 294 15.47 -2.19 -36.93
CA SER A 294 16.37 -3.03 -36.12
C SER A 294 15.66 -4.03 -35.19
N LYS A 295 14.32 -4.01 -35.11
CA LYS A 295 13.54 -4.96 -34.30
C LYS A 295 13.09 -6.23 -35.05
N ALA A 296 13.33 -6.29 -36.36
CA ALA A 296 12.96 -7.45 -37.19
C ALA A 296 14.08 -8.51 -37.31
N ALA A 297 15.29 -8.23 -36.83
CA ALA A 297 16.46 -9.12 -37.04
C ALA A 297 16.81 -10.01 -35.82
N ILE A 298 16.00 -10.00 -34.76
CA ILE A 298 16.16 -10.89 -33.59
C ILE A 298 14.82 -11.62 -33.36
N MET A 299 14.37 -12.35 -34.38
CA MET A 299 13.37 -13.39 -34.20
C MET A 299 14.00 -14.68 -34.68
N ASP A 300 14.41 -15.51 -33.71
CA ASP A 300 14.78 -16.89 -33.98
C ASP A 300 13.62 -17.57 -34.74
N PRO A 301 13.87 -18.10 -35.95
CA PRO A 301 12.82 -18.70 -36.78
C PRO A 301 12.20 -19.98 -36.20
N ASP A 302 12.71 -20.47 -35.07
CA ASP A 302 12.26 -21.71 -34.42
C ASP A 302 11.37 -21.48 -33.19
N PHE A 303 10.87 -20.26 -32.96
CA PHE A 303 9.88 -20.05 -31.90
C PHE A 303 8.51 -20.56 -32.36
N GLU A 304 8.29 -21.88 -32.25
CA GLU A 304 6.97 -22.48 -32.40
C GLU A 304 6.00 -21.74 -31.46
N VAL A 305 5.10 -20.96 -32.06
CA VAL A 305 3.97 -20.37 -31.36
C VAL A 305 3.08 -21.52 -30.94
N VAL A 306 3.34 -22.07 -29.75
CA VAL A 306 2.53 -23.17 -29.25
C VAL A 306 1.16 -22.63 -28.90
N GLU A 307 0.22 -22.80 -29.82
CA GLU A 307 -1.16 -22.38 -29.64
C GLU A 307 -1.72 -23.02 -28.36
N ASP A 308 -2.23 -22.16 -27.47
CA ASP A 308 -2.72 -22.56 -26.16
C ASP A 308 -4.10 -23.22 -26.32
N THR A 309 -4.08 -24.51 -26.67
CA THR A 309 -5.27 -25.33 -26.88
C THR A 309 -6.15 -25.32 -25.63
N PRO A 310 -7.49 -25.47 -25.79
CA PRO A 310 -8.41 -25.53 -24.65
C PRO A 310 -8.06 -26.66 -23.65
N GLU A 311 -7.43 -27.74 -24.12
CA GLU A 311 -6.94 -28.83 -23.27
C GLU A 311 -5.76 -28.39 -22.38
N ARG A 312 -4.74 -27.73 -22.93
CA ARG A 312 -3.64 -27.17 -22.13
C ARG A 312 -4.14 -26.17 -21.09
N LYS A 313 -5.17 -25.39 -21.40
CA LYS A 313 -5.82 -24.50 -20.43
C LYS A 313 -6.53 -25.27 -19.30
N ARG A 314 -7.15 -26.41 -19.60
CA ARG A 314 -7.75 -27.29 -18.58
C ARG A 314 -6.67 -27.91 -17.70
N GLU A 315 -5.59 -28.43 -18.28
CA GLU A 315 -4.46 -29.01 -17.54
C GLU A 315 -3.82 -27.98 -16.60
N ARG A 316 -3.54 -26.77 -17.09
CA ARG A 316 -3.02 -25.66 -16.26
C ARG A 316 -3.95 -25.33 -15.08
N ARG A 317 -5.27 -25.38 -15.27
CA ARG A 317 -6.26 -25.18 -14.19
C ARG A 317 -6.22 -26.32 -13.16
N VAL A 318 -6.08 -27.57 -13.60
CA VAL A 318 -5.97 -28.74 -12.72
C VAL A 318 -4.67 -28.70 -11.94
N ALA A 319 -3.54 -28.41 -12.58
CA ALA A 319 -2.23 -28.28 -11.96
C ALA A 319 -2.24 -27.18 -10.89
N ARG A 320 -2.76 -25.98 -11.22
CA ARG A 320 -2.89 -24.86 -10.27
C ARG A 320 -3.80 -25.20 -9.09
N LYS A 321 -4.87 -25.97 -9.31
CA LYS A 321 -5.77 -26.43 -8.23
C LYS A 321 -5.07 -27.44 -7.31
N LYS A 322 -4.24 -28.33 -7.87
CA LYS A 322 -3.43 -29.30 -7.11
C LYS A 322 -2.37 -28.59 -6.26
N GLU A 323 -1.66 -27.62 -6.84
CA GLU A 323 -0.68 -26.78 -6.14
C GLU A 323 -1.32 -26.01 -4.97
N LEU A 324 -2.50 -25.42 -5.19
CA LEU A 324 -3.21 -24.67 -4.15
C LEU A 324 -3.70 -25.57 -3.00
N ARG A 325 -4.04 -26.84 -3.27
CA ARG A 325 -4.35 -27.84 -2.24
C ARG A 325 -3.11 -28.18 -1.42
N ALA A 326 -1.99 -28.51 -2.07
CA ALA A 326 -0.73 -28.82 -1.39
C ALA A 326 -0.28 -27.65 -0.49
N ARG A 327 -0.41 -26.40 -0.97
CA ARG A 327 -0.05 -25.20 -0.18
C ARG A 327 -0.96 -24.97 1.03
N ARG A 328 -2.24 -25.38 0.96
CA ARG A 328 -3.16 -25.33 2.12
C ARG A 328 -2.84 -26.41 3.14
N GLU A 329 -2.46 -27.59 2.68
CA GLU A 329 -2.09 -28.72 3.52
C GLU A 329 -0.78 -28.43 4.28
N ALA A 330 0.26 -27.96 3.60
CA ALA A 330 1.50 -27.52 4.24
C ALA A 330 1.28 -26.43 5.32
N ARG A 331 0.36 -25.48 5.07
CA ARG A 331 -0.03 -24.47 6.08
C ARG A 331 -0.77 -25.07 7.27
N ARG A 332 -1.57 -26.12 7.07
CA ARG A 332 -2.27 -26.83 8.13
C ARG A 332 -1.28 -27.60 9.00
N GLU A 333 -0.32 -28.29 8.39
CA GLU A 333 0.74 -29.02 9.08
C GLU A 333 1.63 -28.08 9.91
N ALA A 334 2.06 -26.95 9.33
CA ALA A 334 2.84 -25.94 10.06
C ALA A 334 2.12 -25.41 11.31
N ARG A 335 0.79 -25.20 11.22
CA ARG A 335 -0.02 -24.77 12.37
C ARG A 335 -0.15 -25.84 13.46
N MET A 336 -0.23 -27.11 13.07
CA MET A 336 -0.29 -28.23 14.02
C MET A 336 1.07 -28.45 14.70
N GLY A 337 2.18 -28.26 13.97
CA GLY A 337 3.53 -28.31 14.54
C GLY A 337 3.78 -27.21 15.58
N ALA A 338 3.39 -25.97 15.29
CA ALA A 338 3.59 -24.84 16.19
C ALA A 338 2.88 -24.99 17.55
N ARG A 339 1.66 -25.55 17.56
CA ARG A 339 0.91 -25.80 18.81
C ARG A 339 1.53 -26.87 19.71
N SER A 340 2.37 -27.75 19.17
CA SER A 340 3.03 -28.81 19.94
C SER A 340 4.24 -28.29 20.73
N VAL A 341 4.84 -27.17 20.31
CA VAL A 341 6.07 -26.63 20.92
C VAL A 341 5.78 -25.70 22.10
N GLU A 342 4.67 -24.98 22.11
CA GLU A 342 4.31 -24.04 23.19
C GLU A 342 3.94 -24.73 24.53
N GLY A 343 3.82 -26.06 24.56
CA GLY A 343 3.48 -26.80 25.78
C GLY A 343 4.65 -27.20 26.68
N ARG A 344 5.92 -26.91 26.32
CA ARG A 344 7.08 -27.55 26.98
C ARG A 344 8.14 -26.64 27.61
N THR A 345 7.97 -25.31 27.60
CA THR A 345 8.93 -24.35 28.17
C THR A 345 8.37 -23.56 29.36
N LYS A 346 7.74 -24.27 30.31
CA LYS A 346 7.63 -23.82 31.71
C LYS A 346 8.39 -24.79 32.61
N ALA A 347 9.71 -24.81 32.46
CA ALA A 347 10.60 -25.27 33.52
C ALA A 347 11.09 -24.01 34.23
N GLU A 348 10.72 -23.87 35.50
CA GLU A 348 11.11 -22.77 36.36
C GLU A 348 12.65 -22.69 36.44
N PRO A 349 13.26 -21.50 36.34
CA PRO A 349 14.69 -21.36 36.60
C PRO A 349 14.94 -21.66 38.07
N SER A 350 15.59 -22.80 38.33
CA SER A 350 16.16 -23.16 39.63
C SER A 350 17.12 -22.07 40.07
N VAL A 351 16.74 -21.34 41.12
CA VAL A 351 17.58 -20.34 41.79
C VAL A 351 18.76 -21.08 42.42
N GLY A 352 19.92 -21.01 41.77
CA GLY A 352 21.18 -21.49 42.31
C GLY A 352 21.69 -20.50 43.36
N SER A 353 21.70 -20.92 44.62
CA SER A 353 22.31 -20.23 45.74
C SER A 353 23.80 -20.00 45.47
N ALA A 354 24.21 -18.72 45.40
CA ALA A 354 25.61 -18.33 45.44
C ALA A 354 26.08 -18.39 46.90
N GLN A 355 26.88 -19.40 47.23
CA GLN A 355 27.70 -19.44 48.44
C GLN A 355 28.89 -18.50 48.22
N GLY A 356 28.96 -17.46 49.05
CA GLY A 356 30.14 -16.62 49.16
C GLY A 356 31.21 -17.35 49.96
N ASP A 357 32.38 -17.52 49.37
CA ASP A 357 33.59 -17.85 50.10
C ASP A 357 34.38 -16.55 50.30
N ASP A 358 34.32 -16.11 51.54
CA ASP A 358 35.16 -15.11 52.17
C ASP A 358 36.50 -15.76 52.53
N ALA A 359 37.59 -15.29 51.92
CA ALA A 359 38.95 -15.62 52.34
C ALA A 359 39.87 -14.45 51.98
N GLY A 360 40.24 -13.68 53.00
CA GLY A 360 41.17 -12.56 52.90
C GLY A 360 42.63 -13.00 52.75
N LEU A 361 43.44 -12.04 52.31
CA LEU A 361 44.62 -11.49 53.01
C LEU A 361 45.05 -10.19 52.34
#